data_AF-A0A068FBV6-F1
#
_entry.id   AF-A0A068FBV6-F1
#
_cell.length_a   1.000
_cell.length_b   1.000
_cell.length_c   1.000
_cell.angle_alpha   90.00
_cell.angle_beta   90.00
_cell.angle_gamma   90.00
#
_symmetry.space_group_name_H-M   'P 1'
#
loop_
_entity.id
_entity.type
_entity.pdbx_description
1 polymer ?
#
loop_
_entity_poly.entity_id
_entity_poly.type
_entity_poly.pdbx_seq_one_letter_code
_entity_poly.pdbx_strand_id
1 'polypeptide(L)'
;GGSVKNGGSFILRDIYTDNFNETIVDDTMNGTDYINLIISQTNGADPTDAWKKYAEEEVFTTEIIKNGTFHAMTPGLIDLCSTIAFKNPVLLALQGNAQKLPNSTYLYSFDYDGELNRYASSENADNDMNEMPFELGVSLTDDNLYLFPWPRYLLLNSNRDIKIAKRMVAFWTSFAATGKPSAPNVPEWPAMNDETGPYMKIGRTVSIGENYIEEFTAAVKETANGFNLVNEEFFDSLVDITENNNEADQDTADVDTDNEEGRGNIVLIARRTKKN
;
A
#
# COMPACT_ATOMS: atom_id res chain seq x y z
N GLY A 1 -1.08 9.61 -17.78
CA GLY A 1 -1.65 8.72 -16.74
C GLY A 1 -0.68 8.65 -15.59
N GLY A 2 -1.07 8.04 -14.48
CA GLY A 2 -0.17 7.84 -13.35
C GLY A 2 -0.82 7.01 -12.25
N SER A 3 -0.07 6.75 -11.21
CA SER A 3 -0.55 6.07 -10.02
C SER A 3 -0.05 6.77 -8.75
N VAL A 4 -0.61 6.38 -7.62
CA VAL A 4 -0.13 6.78 -6.29
C VAL A 4 0.87 5.75 -5.77
N LYS A 5 1.83 6.21 -4.95
CA LYS A 5 2.93 5.38 -4.44
C LYS A 5 2.48 4.12 -3.71
N ASN A 6 1.49 4.22 -2.82
CA ASN A 6 1.03 3.12 -1.96
C ASN A 6 -0.42 2.71 -2.26
N GLY A 7 -0.89 2.84 -3.50
CA GLY A 7 -2.29 2.54 -3.85
C GLY A 7 -2.78 1.15 -3.45
N GLY A 8 -1.87 0.16 -3.37
CA GLY A 8 -2.15 -1.19 -2.93
C GLY A 8 -2.46 -1.34 -1.43
N SER A 9 -2.16 -0.35 -0.59
CA SER A 9 -2.52 -0.40 0.84
C SER A 9 -4.04 -0.47 1.03
N PHE A 10 -4.80 0.21 0.17
CA PHE A 10 -6.27 0.14 0.16
C PHE A 10 -6.75 -1.29 -0.13
N ILE A 11 -6.16 -1.96 -1.12
CA ILE A 11 -6.53 -3.34 -1.48
C ILE A 11 -6.12 -4.31 -0.38
N LEU A 12 -4.90 -4.16 0.16
CA LEU A 12 -4.42 -5.04 1.23
C LEU A 12 -5.30 -4.92 2.47
N ARG A 13 -5.82 -3.72 2.77
CA ARG A 13 -6.78 -3.50 3.87
C ARG A 13 -8.06 -4.29 3.63
N ASP A 14 -8.61 -4.26 2.43
CA ASP A 14 -9.83 -5.00 2.10
C ASP A 14 -9.59 -6.51 2.18
N ILE A 15 -8.44 -7.01 1.69
CA ILE A 15 -8.06 -8.43 1.84
C ILE A 15 -7.90 -8.80 3.32
N TYR A 16 -7.27 -7.94 4.12
CA TYR A 16 -7.14 -8.17 5.56
C TYR A 16 -8.49 -8.26 6.26
N THR A 17 -9.42 -7.38 5.89
CA THR A 17 -10.77 -7.36 6.45
C THR A 17 -11.59 -8.56 5.99
N ASP A 18 -11.62 -8.85 4.70
CA ASP A 18 -12.56 -9.81 4.09
C ASP A 18 -12.02 -11.24 4.07
N ASN A 19 -10.73 -11.43 3.80
CA ASN A 19 -10.12 -12.76 3.67
C ASN A 19 -9.44 -13.21 4.95
N PHE A 20 -8.79 -12.31 5.68
CA PHE A 20 -8.19 -12.64 6.98
C PHE A 20 -9.16 -12.40 8.15
N ASN A 21 -10.36 -11.85 7.90
CA ASN A 21 -11.36 -11.59 8.93
C ASN A 21 -10.78 -10.80 10.11
N GLU A 22 -9.98 -9.77 9.80
CA GLU A 22 -9.32 -8.89 10.78
C GLU A 22 -8.36 -9.66 11.72
N THR A 23 -7.73 -10.74 11.24
CA THR A 23 -6.74 -11.53 12.01
C THR A 23 -5.44 -11.73 11.26
N ILE A 24 -4.35 -11.98 11.98
CA ILE A 24 -3.09 -12.44 11.37
C ILE A 24 -3.08 -13.96 11.40
N VAL A 25 -2.79 -14.55 10.25
CA VAL A 25 -2.94 -16.00 10.02
C VAL A 25 -1.59 -16.71 9.84
N ASP A 26 -0.53 -16.16 10.44
CA ASP A 26 0.87 -16.65 10.36
C ASP A 26 1.03 -18.11 10.82
N ASP A 27 0.16 -18.60 11.71
CA ASP A 27 0.16 -20.01 12.14
C ASP A 27 -0.30 -20.98 11.04
N THR A 28 -0.99 -20.46 10.03
CA THR A 28 -1.63 -21.25 8.96
C THR A 28 -1.13 -20.91 7.56
N MET A 29 -0.41 -19.80 7.41
CA MET A 29 0.12 -19.30 6.15
C MET A 29 1.62 -19.01 6.27
N ASN A 30 2.38 -19.46 5.27
CA ASN A 30 3.75 -18.99 5.06
C ASN A 30 3.79 -17.91 3.95
N GLY A 31 4.98 -17.40 3.64
CA GLY A 31 5.11 -16.35 2.63
C GLY A 31 4.66 -16.73 1.23
N THR A 32 4.79 -18.00 0.83
CA THR A 32 4.24 -18.47 -0.44
C THR A 32 2.71 -18.42 -0.45
N ASP A 33 2.07 -18.76 0.67
CA ASP A 33 0.60 -18.70 0.79
C ASP A 33 0.09 -17.26 0.73
N TYR A 34 0.78 -16.32 1.41
CA TYR A 34 0.46 -14.90 1.30
C TYR A 34 0.59 -14.38 -0.13
N ILE A 35 1.70 -14.68 -0.82
CA ILE A 35 1.92 -14.27 -2.22
C ILE A 35 0.80 -14.80 -3.12
N ASN A 36 0.50 -16.10 -3.03
CA ASN A 36 -0.53 -16.72 -3.86
C ASN A 36 -1.92 -16.14 -3.59
N LEU A 37 -2.26 -15.89 -2.31
CA LEU A 37 -3.53 -15.29 -1.95
C LEU A 37 -3.64 -13.87 -2.52
N ILE A 38 -2.63 -13.02 -2.32
CA ILE A 38 -2.64 -11.65 -2.85
C ILE A 38 -2.82 -11.67 -4.37
N ILE A 39 -2.03 -12.47 -5.10
CA ILE A 39 -2.16 -12.58 -6.56
C ILE A 39 -3.58 -13.02 -6.94
N SER A 40 -4.15 -14.02 -6.25
CA SER A 40 -5.50 -14.48 -6.52
C SER A 40 -6.56 -13.40 -6.27
N GLN A 41 -6.41 -12.56 -5.24
CA GLN A 41 -7.37 -11.51 -4.92
C GLN A 41 -7.22 -10.29 -5.85
N THR A 42 -6.00 -9.95 -6.27
CA THR A 42 -5.74 -8.74 -7.07
C THR A 42 -5.76 -8.96 -8.58
N ASN A 43 -5.35 -10.15 -9.04
CA ASN A 43 -5.30 -10.50 -10.47
C ASN A 43 -6.39 -11.52 -10.87
N GLY A 44 -6.78 -12.39 -9.94
CA GLY A 44 -7.45 -13.65 -10.27
C GLY A 44 -6.43 -14.72 -10.67
N ALA A 45 -6.80 -15.61 -11.61
CA ALA A 45 -5.91 -16.68 -12.05
C ALA A 45 -4.63 -16.13 -12.70
N ASP A 46 -3.46 -16.63 -12.27
CA ASP A 46 -2.16 -16.38 -12.90
C ASP A 46 -1.64 -17.66 -13.58
N PRO A 47 -2.19 -18.05 -14.74
CA PRO A 47 -1.85 -19.32 -15.39
C PRO A 47 -0.41 -19.38 -15.91
N THR A 48 0.27 -18.23 -15.99
CA THR A 48 1.66 -18.12 -16.45
C THR A 48 2.67 -18.04 -15.31
N ASP A 49 2.19 -17.98 -14.06
CA ASP A 49 2.99 -17.69 -12.87
C ASP A 49 3.82 -16.40 -13.00
N ALA A 50 3.37 -15.45 -13.81
CA ALA A 50 4.14 -14.25 -14.11
C ALA A 50 4.22 -13.33 -12.88
N TRP A 51 3.12 -13.21 -12.15
CA TRP A 51 3.07 -12.43 -10.92
C TRP A 51 3.76 -13.14 -9.78
N LYS A 52 3.65 -14.46 -9.73
CA LYS A 52 4.37 -15.26 -8.74
C LYS A 52 5.88 -15.11 -8.93
N LYS A 53 6.37 -15.26 -10.16
CA LYS A 53 7.78 -15.07 -10.50
C LYS A 53 8.23 -13.64 -10.18
N TYR A 54 7.45 -12.63 -10.54
CA TYR A 54 7.74 -11.24 -10.18
C TYR A 54 7.86 -11.04 -8.66
N ALA A 55 6.94 -11.60 -7.87
CA ALA A 55 6.99 -11.52 -6.42
C ALA A 55 8.27 -12.18 -5.85
N GLU A 56 8.62 -13.36 -6.37
CA GLU A 56 9.77 -14.14 -5.92
C GLU A 56 11.13 -13.54 -6.34
N GLU A 57 11.19 -12.84 -7.46
CA GLU A 57 12.44 -12.29 -8.01
C GLU A 57 12.68 -10.82 -7.63
N GLU A 58 11.62 -10.01 -7.52
CA GLU A 58 11.74 -8.55 -7.42
C GLU A 58 11.21 -7.97 -6.09
N VAL A 59 10.27 -8.66 -5.43
CA VAL A 59 9.56 -8.10 -4.26
C VAL A 59 10.07 -8.70 -2.95
N PHE A 60 10.21 -10.02 -2.88
CA PHE A 60 10.53 -10.74 -1.64
C PHE A 60 11.85 -11.48 -1.73
N THR A 61 12.58 -11.53 -0.62
CA THR A 61 13.77 -12.38 -0.52
C THR A 61 13.37 -13.84 -0.28
N THR A 62 14.23 -14.78 -0.65
CA THR A 62 14.01 -16.22 -0.40
C THR A 62 13.78 -16.53 1.09
N GLU A 63 14.42 -15.78 1.99
CA GLU A 63 14.23 -15.93 3.43
C GLU A 63 12.83 -15.51 3.88
N ILE A 64 12.36 -14.35 3.42
CA ILE A 64 11.00 -13.86 3.70
C ILE A 64 9.94 -14.79 3.07
N ILE A 65 10.18 -15.34 1.88
CA ILE A 65 9.23 -16.29 1.27
C ILE A 65 9.07 -17.56 2.12
N LYS A 66 10.18 -18.03 2.71
CA LYS A 66 10.19 -19.29 3.47
C LYS A 66 9.60 -19.13 4.88
N ASN A 67 9.92 -18.05 5.56
CA ASN A 67 9.65 -17.86 6.99
C ASN A 67 8.97 -16.52 7.33
N GLY A 68 8.52 -15.77 6.32
CA GLY A 68 7.96 -14.43 6.52
C GLY A 68 6.61 -14.46 7.22
N THR A 69 6.48 -13.59 8.22
CA THR A 69 5.22 -13.24 8.87
C THR A 69 4.48 -12.17 8.06
N PHE A 70 3.19 -11.97 8.33
CA PHE A 70 2.43 -10.88 7.74
C PHE A 70 3.11 -9.52 8.00
N HIS A 71 3.61 -9.31 9.23
CA HIS A 71 4.43 -8.14 9.61
C HIS A 71 5.59 -7.91 8.64
N ALA A 72 6.48 -8.89 8.51
CA ALA A 72 7.70 -8.77 7.71
C ALA A 72 7.42 -8.63 6.21
N MET A 73 6.30 -9.19 5.75
CA MET A 73 5.91 -9.19 4.34
C MET A 73 5.10 -7.96 3.94
N THR A 74 4.51 -7.23 4.88
CA THR A 74 3.56 -6.14 4.62
C THR A 74 4.05 -5.13 3.56
N PRO A 75 5.29 -4.60 3.60
CA PRO A 75 5.75 -3.68 2.55
C PRO A 75 5.71 -4.30 1.14
N GLY A 76 6.15 -5.55 1.02
CA GLY A 76 6.10 -6.27 -0.26
C GLY A 76 4.68 -6.63 -0.69
N LEU A 77 3.78 -6.94 0.24
CA LEU A 77 2.38 -7.21 -0.07
C LEU A 77 1.66 -5.94 -0.57
N ILE A 78 1.96 -4.77 0.03
CA ILE A 78 1.48 -3.46 -0.45
C ILE A 78 1.98 -3.20 -1.88
N ASP A 79 3.26 -3.46 -2.15
CA ASP A 79 3.86 -3.28 -3.47
C ASP A 79 3.25 -4.25 -4.50
N LEU A 80 3.01 -5.51 -4.13
CA LEU A 80 2.37 -6.50 -5.01
C LEU A 80 0.93 -6.09 -5.36
N CYS A 81 0.13 -5.68 -4.38
CA CYS A 81 -1.20 -5.12 -4.59
C CYS A 81 -1.15 -3.87 -5.49
N SER A 82 -0.22 -2.96 -5.22
CA SER A 82 -0.06 -1.71 -5.99
C SER A 82 0.27 -1.99 -7.44
N THR A 83 1.19 -2.93 -7.67
CA THR A 83 1.72 -3.25 -8.97
C THR A 83 0.71 -3.96 -9.85
N ILE A 84 0.07 -5.00 -9.32
CA ILE A 84 -0.89 -5.81 -10.07
C ILE A 84 -2.13 -4.98 -10.43
N ALA A 85 -2.72 -4.30 -9.45
CA ALA A 85 -4.01 -3.64 -9.65
C ALA A 85 -3.91 -2.26 -10.33
N PHE A 86 -2.78 -1.56 -10.18
CA PHE A 86 -2.67 -0.16 -10.61
C PHE A 86 -1.43 0.14 -11.47
N LYS A 87 -0.21 -0.05 -10.94
CA LYS A 87 1.00 0.48 -11.58
C LYS A 87 1.27 -0.18 -12.94
N ASN A 88 1.16 -1.50 -13.03
CA ASN A 88 1.38 -2.22 -14.28
C ASN A 88 0.28 -1.93 -15.33
N PRO A 89 -1.03 -2.02 -15.03
CA PRO A 89 -2.07 -1.60 -15.97
C PRO A 89 -1.90 -0.16 -16.50
N VAL A 90 -1.51 0.78 -15.64
CA VAL A 90 -1.20 2.17 -16.06
C VAL A 90 -0.02 2.20 -17.03
N LEU A 91 1.08 1.51 -16.71
CA LEU A 91 2.25 1.49 -17.57
C LEU A 91 1.93 0.88 -18.94
N LEU A 92 1.26 -0.27 -18.98
CA LEU A 92 0.85 -0.93 -20.24
C LEU A 92 -0.05 -0.04 -21.10
N ALA A 93 -1.02 0.65 -20.47
CA ALA A 93 -1.90 1.56 -21.19
C ALA A 93 -1.13 2.74 -21.81
N LEU A 94 -0.17 3.32 -21.08
CA LEU A 94 0.63 4.42 -21.58
C LEU A 94 1.67 3.97 -22.62
N GLN A 95 2.27 2.79 -22.49
CA GLN A 95 3.09 2.18 -23.53
C GLN A 95 2.31 2.06 -24.85
N GLY A 96 1.10 1.51 -24.79
CA GLY A 96 0.22 1.41 -25.96
C GLY A 96 -0.11 2.77 -26.57
N ASN A 97 -0.35 3.80 -25.75
CA ASN A 97 -0.62 5.16 -26.23
C ASN A 97 0.63 5.81 -26.85
N ALA A 98 1.80 5.67 -26.23
CA ALA A 98 3.07 6.24 -26.69
C ALA A 98 3.49 5.68 -28.06
N GLN A 99 3.18 4.42 -28.35
CA GLN A 99 3.40 3.82 -29.67
C GLN A 99 2.54 4.46 -30.78
N LYS A 100 1.40 5.06 -30.44
CA LYS A 100 0.49 5.72 -31.40
C LYS A 100 0.70 7.22 -31.46
N LEU A 101 1.02 7.84 -30.34
CA LEU A 101 1.20 9.27 -30.16
C LEU A 101 2.56 9.55 -29.52
N PRO A 102 3.65 9.46 -30.29
CA PRO A 102 4.98 9.72 -29.77
C PRO A 102 5.08 11.15 -29.24
N ASN A 103 5.86 11.34 -28.18
CA ASN A 103 6.07 12.64 -27.52
C ASN A 103 4.79 13.32 -26.97
N SER A 104 3.68 12.59 -26.84
CA SER A 104 2.39 13.12 -26.36
C SER A 104 1.79 12.28 -25.22
N THR A 105 2.59 11.42 -24.61
CA THR A 105 2.19 10.56 -23.50
C THR A 105 2.97 10.95 -22.27
N TYR A 106 2.29 11.29 -21.18
CA TYR A 106 2.91 11.75 -19.93
C TYR A 106 2.56 10.81 -18.79
N LEU A 107 3.57 10.34 -18.07
CA LEU A 107 3.44 9.42 -16.93
C LEU A 107 3.84 10.14 -15.63
N TYR A 108 3.16 9.83 -14.52
CA TYR A 108 3.58 10.26 -13.18
C TYR A 108 3.42 9.17 -12.10
N SER A 109 4.18 9.34 -11.02
CA SER A 109 3.90 8.77 -9.70
C SER A 109 3.57 9.89 -8.73
N PHE A 110 2.49 9.74 -7.97
CA PHE A 110 2.12 10.68 -6.90
C PHE A 110 2.57 10.12 -5.56
N ASP A 111 3.50 10.83 -4.92
CA ASP A 111 4.26 10.36 -3.75
C ASP A 111 4.14 11.35 -2.57
N TYR A 112 3.29 12.38 -2.70
CA TYR A 112 3.12 13.38 -1.67
C TYR A 112 2.17 12.88 -0.59
N ASP A 113 2.75 12.50 0.53
CA ASP A 113 2.05 12.27 1.79
C ASP A 113 1.76 13.62 2.48
N GLY A 114 0.47 13.97 2.53
CA GLY A 114 -0.01 15.23 3.10
C GLY A 114 -1.00 15.00 4.24
N GLU A 115 -1.68 16.06 4.69
CA GLU A 115 -2.50 15.97 5.91
C GLU A 115 -3.83 15.23 5.71
N LEU A 116 -4.23 15.01 4.46
CA LEU A 116 -5.46 14.31 4.12
C LEU A 116 -5.15 13.00 3.42
N ASN A 117 -5.80 11.95 3.89
CA ASN A 117 -5.91 10.66 3.21
C ASN A 117 -7.40 10.33 3.09
N ARG A 118 -7.85 9.94 1.89
CA ARG A 118 -9.28 9.75 1.57
C ARG A 118 -9.96 8.77 2.52
N TYR A 119 -9.24 7.73 2.93
CA TYR A 119 -9.76 6.58 3.65
C TYR A 119 -9.33 6.52 5.13
N ALA A 120 -8.42 7.40 5.57
CA ALA A 120 -8.06 7.53 6.99
C ALA A 120 -9.00 8.48 7.77
N SER A 121 -9.82 9.28 7.08
CA SER A 121 -10.72 10.23 7.74
C SER A 121 -11.96 9.53 8.35
N SER A 122 -12.18 9.76 9.65
CA SER A 122 -13.21 9.16 10.54
C SER A 122 -14.67 9.08 10.03
N GLU A 123 -15.03 9.74 8.93
CA GLU A 123 -16.37 9.63 8.34
C GLU A 123 -16.48 8.53 7.27
N ASN A 124 -15.36 8.06 6.70
CA ASN A 124 -15.33 6.94 5.76
C ASN A 124 -14.44 5.77 6.25
N ALA A 125 -13.73 5.95 7.36
CA ALA A 125 -13.04 4.86 8.05
C ALA A 125 -14.07 4.13 8.91
N ASP A 126 -14.51 2.95 8.47
CA ASP A 126 -15.11 1.98 9.38
C ASP A 126 -14.00 1.55 10.36
N ASN A 127 -13.99 2.15 11.55
CA ASN A 127 -13.12 1.87 12.72
C ASN A 127 -11.69 2.43 12.69
N ASP A 128 -11.12 2.43 13.89
CA ASP A 128 -9.93 3.15 14.35
C ASP A 128 -8.67 2.72 13.57
N MET A 129 -7.88 3.65 13.02
CA MET A 129 -6.65 3.30 12.29
C MET A 129 -5.63 2.56 13.17
N ASN A 130 -5.75 2.71 14.51
CA ASN A 130 -4.98 1.94 15.49
C ASN A 130 -5.32 0.43 15.47
N GLU A 131 -6.41 0.03 14.82
CA GLU A 131 -6.82 -1.38 14.66
C GLU A 131 -6.27 -2.03 13.38
N MET A 132 -5.53 -1.29 12.54
CA MET A 132 -4.94 -1.83 11.31
C MET A 132 -3.47 -2.20 11.50
N PRO A 133 -3.00 -3.34 10.92
CA PRO A 133 -1.60 -3.75 10.97
C PRO A 133 -0.66 -2.86 10.16
N PHE A 134 -1.19 -1.92 9.37
CA PHE A 134 -0.39 -0.98 8.60
C PHE A 134 -1.16 0.31 8.28
N GLU A 135 -0.40 1.37 8.07
CA GLU A 135 -0.87 2.65 7.58
C GLU A 135 -1.13 2.63 6.07
N LEU A 136 -2.01 3.52 5.61
CA LEU A 136 -2.36 3.61 4.20
C LEU A 136 -1.29 4.30 3.34
N GLY A 137 -0.44 5.14 3.94
CA GLY A 137 0.53 5.96 3.20
C GLY A 137 -0.15 6.85 2.15
N VAL A 138 0.51 7.02 0.99
CA VAL A 138 -0.05 7.73 -0.17
C VAL A 138 -0.94 6.78 -0.95
N SER A 139 -2.19 6.68 -0.52
CA SER A 139 -3.11 5.62 -0.92
C SER A 139 -3.98 6.01 -2.11
N LEU A 140 -4.80 5.06 -2.53
CA LEU A 140 -5.67 5.20 -3.69
C LEU A 140 -6.49 6.49 -3.59
N THR A 141 -6.54 7.27 -4.67
CA THR A 141 -7.25 8.57 -4.78
C THR A 141 -6.71 9.76 -4.00
N ASP A 142 -5.60 9.64 -3.26
CA ASP A 142 -5.06 10.79 -2.52
C ASP A 142 -4.60 11.93 -3.46
N ASP A 143 -4.11 11.60 -4.65
CA ASP A 143 -3.79 12.55 -5.72
C ASP A 143 -4.99 13.43 -6.11
N ASN A 144 -6.21 12.85 -6.12
CA ASN A 144 -7.44 13.57 -6.44
C ASN A 144 -7.79 14.63 -5.39
N LEU A 145 -7.38 14.47 -4.13
CA LEU A 145 -7.64 15.46 -3.08
C LEU A 145 -6.96 16.81 -3.39
N TYR A 146 -5.89 16.79 -4.18
CA TYR A 146 -5.14 17.98 -4.61
C TYR A 146 -5.66 18.59 -5.92
N LEU A 147 -6.63 17.94 -6.58
CA LEU A 147 -7.36 18.48 -7.73
C LEU A 147 -8.78 18.92 -7.35
N PHE A 148 -9.48 18.08 -6.60
CA PHE A 148 -10.88 18.22 -6.21
C PHE A 148 -11.05 17.79 -4.75
N PRO A 149 -10.72 18.66 -3.77
CA PRO A 149 -10.75 18.30 -2.36
C PRO A 149 -12.15 17.86 -1.92
N TRP A 150 -12.25 16.67 -1.32
CA TRP A 150 -13.47 16.09 -0.80
C TRP A 150 -13.23 15.39 0.55
N PRO A 151 -14.13 15.55 1.53
CA PRO A 151 -15.30 16.43 1.52
C PRO A 151 -14.91 17.91 1.68
N ARG A 152 -15.67 18.82 1.06
CA ARG A 152 -15.31 20.26 0.91
C ARG A 152 -15.06 21.03 2.20
N TYR A 153 -15.47 20.51 3.37
CA TYR A 153 -15.22 21.13 4.67
C TYR A 153 -13.87 20.74 5.30
N LEU A 154 -13.24 19.65 4.84
CA LEU A 154 -11.83 19.35 5.12
C LEU A 154 -10.99 20.16 4.13
N LEU A 155 -10.80 21.44 4.43
CA LEU A 155 -10.00 22.34 3.60
C LEU A 155 -8.52 22.01 3.77
N LEU A 156 -7.79 22.00 2.65
CA LEU A 156 -6.32 22.00 2.66
C LEU A 156 -5.85 23.28 3.37
N ASN A 157 -5.44 23.15 4.62
CA ASN A 157 -5.00 24.28 5.44
C ASN A 157 -3.47 24.36 5.54
N SER A 158 -2.77 23.26 5.26
CA SER A 158 -1.32 23.25 5.20
C SER A 158 -0.79 24.08 4.05
N ASN A 159 0.17 24.96 4.32
CA ASN A 159 0.90 25.67 3.27
C ASN A 159 1.61 24.71 2.29
N ARG A 160 1.96 23.50 2.74
CA ARG A 160 2.57 22.48 1.88
C ARG A 160 1.54 21.87 0.94
N ASP A 161 0.40 21.45 1.47
CA ASP A 161 -0.71 20.88 0.69
C ASP A 161 -1.23 21.87 -0.35
N ILE A 162 -1.41 23.14 0.02
CA ILE A 162 -1.83 24.20 -0.91
C ILE A 162 -0.82 24.35 -2.06
N LYS A 163 0.49 24.22 -1.79
CA LYS A 163 1.51 24.27 -2.85
C LYS A 163 1.42 23.08 -3.79
N ILE A 164 1.18 21.88 -3.27
CA ILE A 164 0.99 20.68 -4.09
C ILE A 164 -0.29 20.79 -4.92
N ALA A 165 -1.41 21.21 -4.32
CA ALA A 165 -2.66 21.44 -5.03
C ALA A 165 -2.52 22.46 -6.17
N LYS A 166 -1.81 23.58 -5.93
CA LYS A 166 -1.52 24.56 -6.99
C LYS A 166 -0.70 23.96 -8.14
N ARG A 167 0.27 23.08 -7.86
CA ARG A 167 1.05 22.38 -8.88
C ARG A 167 0.20 21.39 -9.66
N MET A 168 -0.60 20.58 -8.97
CA MET A 168 -1.53 19.63 -9.57
C MET A 168 -2.51 20.35 -10.51
N VAL A 169 -3.17 21.42 -10.04
CA VAL A 169 -4.06 22.22 -10.89
C VAL A 169 -3.30 22.80 -12.10
N ALA A 170 -2.08 23.33 -11.92
CA ALA A 170 -1.29 23.88 -13.03
C ALA A 170 -0.94 22.81 -14.08
N PHE A 171 -0.49 21.62 -13.67
CA PHE A 171 -0.16 20.52 -14.58
C PHE A 171 -1.38 20.08 -15.40
N TRP A 172 -2.52 19.86 -14.76
CA TRP A 172 -3.73 19.40 -15.45
C TRP A 172 -4.34 20.48 -16.35
N THR A 173 -4.38 21.74 -15.89
CA THR A 173 -4.92 22.85 -16.70
C THR A 173 -4.05 23.17 -17.92
N SER A 174 -2.72 23.14 -17.77
CA SER A 174 -1.79 23.36 -18.89
C SER A 174 -1.82 22.22 -19.90
N PHE A 175 -1.96 20.97 -19.46
CA PHE A 175 -2.21 19.83 -20.33
C PHE A 175 -3.52 19.98 -21.10
N ALA A 176 -4.61 20.36 -20.43
CA ALA A 176 -5.89 20.62 -21.10
C ALA A 176 -5.81 21.76 -22.14
N ALA A 177 -5.02 22.79 -21.86
CA ALA A 177 -4.89 23.95 -22.73
C ALA A 177 -3.97 23.71 -23.95
N THR A 178 -2.88 22.97 -23.77
CA THR A 178 -1.79 22.90 -24.77
C THR A 178 -1.36 21.49 -25.15
N GLY A 179 -1.88 20.45 -24.47
CA GLY A 179 -1.42 19.08 -24.61
C GLY A 179 -0.10 18.76 -23.91
N LYS A 180 0.53 19.75 -23.22
CA LYS A 180 1.78 19.58 -22.49
C LYS A 180 1.61 20.02 -21.02
N PRO A 181 1.79 19.11 -20.03
CA PRO A 181 1.68 19.47 -18.63
C PRO A 181 2.89 20.31 -18.20
N SER A 182 2.63 21.38 -17.46
CA SER A 182 3.64 22.27 -16.91
C SER A 182 3.15 22.93 -15.61
N ALA A 183 4.07 23.26 -14.72
CA ALA A 183 3.78 24.04 -13.52
C ALA A 183 4.98 24.96 -13.19
N PRO A 184 4.76 26.06 -12.44
CA PRO A 184 5.85 26.94 -12.05
C PRO A 184 6.83 26.30 -11.06
N ASN A 185 8.12 26.61 -11.20
CA ASN A 185 9.19 26.24 -10.25
C ASN A 185 9.34 24.72 -10.02
N VAL A 186 9.16 23.93 -11.07
CA VAL A 186 9.40 22.49 -11.10
C VAL A 186 10.09 22.12 -12.43
N PRO A 187 10.74 20.97 -12.54
CA PRO A 187 11.26 20.48 -13.81
C PRO A 187 10.16 20.41 -14.88
N GLU A 188 10.58 20.47 -16.14
CA GLU A 188 9.69 20.17 -17.26
C GLU A 188 9.18 18.73 -17.14
N TRP A 189 7.90 18.50 -17.41
CA TRP A 189 7.35 17.14 -17.45
C TRP A 189 7.62 16.52 -18.82
N PRO A 190 8.57 15.57 -18.93
CA PRO A 190 8.90 14.98 -20.20
C PRO A 190 7.78 14.04 -20.66
N ALA A 191 7.55 13.99 -21.96
CA ALA A 191 6.79 12.89 -22.53
C ALA A 191 7.61 11.60 -22.42
N MET A 192 6.94 10.46 -22.31
CA MET A 192 7.57 9.16 -22.43
C MET A 192 8.30 9.07 -23.76
N ASN A 193 9.56 8.65 -23.70
CA ASN A 193 10.42 8.45 -24.85
C ASN A 193 10.89 6.98 -24.99
N ASP A 194 10.63 6.15 -23.98
CA ASP A 194 10.79 4.70 -24.00
C ASP A 194 9.59 3.98 -23.35
N GLU A 195 9.72 2.66 -23.16
CA GLU A 195 8.65 1.81 -22.61
C GLU A 195 8.37 2.05 -21.13
N THR A 196 9.29 2.67 -20.39
CA THR A 196 9.24 2.80 -18.93
C THR A 196 9.23 4.24 -18.44
N GLY A 197 9.43 5.21 -19.31
CA GLY A 197 9.51 6.60 -18.91
C GLY A 197 10.10 7.52 -20.00
N PRO A 198 10.71 8.64 -19.58
CA PRO A 198 10.76 9.17 -18.22
C PRO A 198 9.35 9.52 -17.67
N TYR A 199 9.26 9.75 -16.35
CA TYR A 199 8.02 10.12 -15.66
C TYR A 199 8.24 11.19 -14.60
N MET A 200 7.15 11.87 -14.23
CA MET A 200 7.16 12.87 -13.17
C MET A 200 6.90 12.21 -11.81
N LYS A 201 7.79 12.40 -10.84
CA LYS A 201 7.50 12.10 -9.43
C LYS A 201 6.97 13.34 -8.74
N ILE A 202 5.75 13.26 -8.23
CA ILE A 202 5.05 14.37 -7.56
C ILE A 202 5.03 14.07 -6.06
N GLY A 203 6.13 14.37 -5.38
CA GLY A 203 6.25 14.29 -3.92
C GLY A 203 6.29 15.67 -3.26
N ARG A 204 6.91 15.76 -2.07
CA ARG A 204 7.21 17.04 -1.40
C ARG A 204 8.00 17.97 -2.33
N THR A 205 8.97 17.37 -3.02
CA THR A 205 9.65 17.94 -4.19
C THR A 205 9.17 17.22 -5.45
N VAL A 206 9.16 17.96 -6.56
CA VAL A 206 8.84 17.40 -7.87
C VAL A 206 10.16 17.07 -8.58
N SER A 207 10.29 15.84 -9.06
CA SER A 207 11.51 15.33 -9.72
C SER A 207 11.16 14.44 -10.91
N ILE A 208 12.16 14.09 -11.71
CA ILE A 208 12.02 13.15 -12.83
C ILE A 208 12.57 11.80 -12.41
N GLY A 209 11.82 10.74 -12.71
CA GLY A 209 12.31 9.37 -12.70
C GLY A 209 12.52 8.88 -14.12
N GLU A 210 13.53 8.04 -14.33
CA GLU A 210 13.86 7.51 -15.66
C GLU A 210 13.12 6.21 -15.94
N ASN A 211 12.97 5.34 -14.93
CA ASN A 211 12.33 4.04 -15.07
C ASN A 211 11.16 3.90 -14.08
N TYR A 212 9.93 3.86 -14.59
CA TYR A 212 8.73 3.75 -13.77
C TYR A 212 8.56 2.38 -13.09
N ILE A 213 9.21 1.33 -13.59
CA ILE A 213 9.21 0.01 -12.94
C ILE A 213 9.84 0.11 -11.54
N GLU A 214 10.69 1.10 -11.29
CA GLU A 214 11.23 1.34 -9.95
C GLU A 214 10.15 1.62 -8.90
N GLU A 215 8.99 2.14 -9.31
CA GLU A 215 7.85 2.36 -8.43
C GLU A 215 7.16 1.06 -8.03
N PHE A 216 7.38 -0.06 -8.72
CA PHE A 216 6.70 -1.32 -8.41
C PHE A 216 7.12 -1.89 -7.04
N THR A 217 8.28 -1.47 -6.51
CA THR A 217 8.84 -1.89 -5.23
C THR A 217 9.10 -0.70 -4.28
N ALA A 218 8.24 0.32 -4.35
CA ALA A 218 8.41 1.57 -3.61
C ALA A 218 8.37 1.35 -2.08
N ALA A 219 7.40 0.59 -1.57
CA ALA A 219 7.26 0.37 -0.12
C ALA A 219 8.42 -0.46 0.45
N VAL A 220 8.88 -1.49 -0.26
CA VAL A 220 10.06 -2.29 0.13
C VAL A 220 11.31 -1.40 0.18
N LYS A 221 11.53 -0.56 -0.83
CA LYS A 221 12.66 0.38 -0.88
C LYS A 221 12.60 1.42 0.23
N GLU A 222 11.42 1.96 0.54
CA GLU A 222 11.26 2.93 1.63
C GLU A 222 11.53 2.30 2.99
N THR A 223 11.07 1.06 3.20
CA THR A 223 11.31 0.30 4.44
C THR A 223 12.80 0.07 4.65
N ALA A 224 13.53 -0.30 3.60
CA ALA A 224 14.99 -0.44 3.65
C ALA A 224 15.73 0.87 4.00
N ASN A 225 15.08 2.03 3.79
CA ASN A 225 15.58 3.36 4.15
C ASN A 225 15.00 3.90 5.47
N GLY A 226 14.29 3.07 6.24
CA GLY A 226 13.76 3.41 7.57
C GLY A 226 12.38 4.06 7.58
N PHE A 227 11.68 4.11 6.44
CA PHE A 227 10.27 4.54 6.37
C PHE A 227 9.38 3.32 6.22
N ASN A 228 8.62 2.97 7.25
CA ASN A 228 7.77 1.79 7.25
C ASN A 228 6.30 2.17 7.40
N LEU A 229 5.42 1.48 6.68
CA LEU A 229 3.97 1.59 6.82
C LEU A 229 3.42 0.56 7.81
N VAL A 230 4.21 -0.43 8.25
CA VAL A 230 3.78 -1.38 9.27
C VAL A 230 3.47 -0.64 10.57
N ASN A 231 2.32 -0.95 11.17
CA ASN A 231 1.92 -0.40 12.45
C ASN A 231 2.54 -1.21 13.58
N GLU A 232 3.72 -0.83 14.05
CA GLU A 232 4.42 -1.57 15.12
C GLU A 232 3.60 -1.64 16.42
N GLU A 233 2.87 -0.57 16.78
CA GLU A 233 2.02 -0.56 17.99
C GLU A 233 0.93 -1.64 17.94
N PHE A 234 0.36 -1.89 16.75
CA PHE A 234 -0.61 -2.96 16.56
C PHE A 234 0.02 -4.33 16.87
N PHE A 235 1.20 -4.62 16.34
CA PHE A 235 1.86 -5.90 16.56
C PHE A 235 2.39 -6.07 17.99
N ASP A 236 2.93 -5.02 18.59
CA ASP A 236 3.33 -5.02 20.00
C ASP A 236 2.14 -5.35 20.89
N SER A 237 0.95 -4.80 20.61
CA SER A 237 -0.27 -5.09 21.37
C SER A 237 -0.72 -6.56 21.28
N LEU A 238 -0.43 -7.24 20.17
CA LEU A 238 -0.74 -8.67 20.01
C LEU A 238 0.19 -9.55 20.85
N VAL A 239 1.46 -9.18 20.95
CA VAL A 239 2.43 -9.87 21.83
C VAL A 239 1.99 -9.73 23.28
N ASP A 240 1.66 -8.52 23.73
CA ASP A 240 1.17 -8.26 25.09
C ASP A 240 -0.07 -9.09 25.42
N ILE A 241 -1.04 -9.19 24.51
CA ILE A 241 -2.24 -10.02 24.71
C ILE A 241 -1.86 -11.50 24.83
N THR A 242 -0.91 -11.96 24.04
CA THR A 242 -0.46 -13.36 24.04
C THR A 242 0.24 -13.72 25.35
N GLU A 243 1.14 -12.86 25.82
CA GLU A 243 1.83 -13.04 27.10
C GLU A 243 0.85 -13.01 28.28
N ASN A 244 -0.08 -12.05 28.32
CA ASN A 244 -1.09 -11.97 29.38
C ASN A 244 -2.04 -13.19 29.41
N ASN A 245 -2.44 -13.72 28.25
CA ASN A 245 -3.25 -14.94 28.21
C ASN A 245 -2.47 -16.16 28.71
N ASN A 246 -1.18 -16.26 28.38
CA ASN A 246 -0.32 -17.35 28.86
C ASN A 246 -0.09 -17.26 30.38
N GLU A 247 0.03 -16.06 30.95
CA GLU A 247 0.12 -15.87 32.41
C GLU A 247 -1.20 -16.24 33.12
N ALA A 248 -2.35 -15.86 32.56
CA ALA A 248 -3.66 -16.22 33.12
C ALA A 248 -3.95 -17.74 33.06
N ASP A 249 -3.50 -18.42 32.00
CA ASP A 249 -3.59 -19.88 31.89
C ASP A 249 -2.61 -20.59 32.85
N GLN A 250 -1.46 -19.99 33.18
CA GLN A 250 -0.56 -20.50 34.22
C GLN A 250 -1.14 -20.32 35.64
N ASP A 251 -1.79 -19.19 35.93
CA ASP A 251 -2.45 -18.96 37.24
C ASP A 251 -3.68 -19.84 37.47
N THR A 252 -4.31 -20.37 36.40
CA THR A 252 -5.40 -21.35 36.49
C THR A 252 -4.92 -22.80 36.51
N ALA A 253 -3.69 -23.08 36.07
CA ALA A 253 -3.09 -24.41 36.12
C ALA A 253 -2.57 -24.82 37.51
N ASP A 254 -2.47 -23.88 38.46
CA ASP A 254 -2.13 -24.18 39.86
C ASP A 254 -3.33 -24.70 40.70
N VAL A 255 -4.50 -24.94 40.06
CA VAL A 255 -5.66 -25.60 40.68
C VAL A 255 -6.25 -26.66 39.74
N ASP A 256 -5.48 -27.71 39.42
CA ASP A 256 -5.95 -29.10 39.44
C ASP A 256 -4.89 -30.04 38.85
N THR A 257 -4.40 -30.94 39.68
CA THR A 257 -3.62 -32.11 39.25
C THR A 257 -4.52 -33.15 38.58
N ASP A 258 -4.02 -33.73 37.48
CA ASP A 258 -4.41 -34.99 36.82
C ASP A 258 -5.41 -34.92 35.62
N ASN A 259 -4.87 -34.77 34.40
CA ASN A 259 -4.83 -35.83 33.37
C ASN A 259 -4.50 -35.30 31.96
N GLU A 260 -3.83 -36.16 31.20
CA GLU A 260 -3.20 -35.95 29.89
C GLU A 260 -4.11 -35.62 28.69
N GLU A 261 -3.43 -35.05 27.68
CA GLU A 261 -3.68 -35.03 26.24
C GLU A 261 -4.68 -34.01 25.64
N GLY A 262 -4.11 -32.87 25.25
CA GLY A 262 -4.60 -32.02 24.18
C GLY A 262 -3.60 -30.91 23.87
N ARG A 263 -2.83 -31.03 22.78
CA ARG A 263 -2.04 -29.90 22.25
C ARG A 263 -3.03 -28.80 21.81
N GLY A 264 -3.16 -27.76 22.61
CA GLY A 264 -3.93 -26.56 22.27
C GLY A 264 -3.18 -25.76 21.20
N ASN A 265 -3.79 -25.62 20.02
CA ASN A 265 -3.39 -24.60 19.06
C ASN A 265 -3.85 -23.24 19.58
N ILE A 266 -2.91 -22.30 19.78
CA ILE A 266 -3.25 -20.91 20.04
C ILE A 266 -3.72 -20.32 18.71
N VAL A 267 -4.99 -19.92 18.64
CA VAL A 267 -5.53 -19.10 17.56
C VAL A 267 -5.60 -17.68 18.11
N LEU A 268 -4.85 -16.75 17.50
CA LEU A 268 -4.91 -15.34 17.89
C LEU A 268 -6.20 -14.71 17.35
N ILE A 269 -7.25 -14.76 18.17
CA ILE A 269 -8.54 -14.16 17.89
C ILE A 269 -8.55 -12.73 18.45
N ALA A 270 -8.52 -11.72 17.58
CA ALA A 270 -8.92 -10.37 17.95
C ALA A 270 -10.43 -10.38 18.28
N ARG A 271 -10.81 -10.52 19.55
CA ARG A 271 -12.22 -10.48 19.96
C ARG A 271 -12.69 -9.04 20.12
N ARG A 272 -13.52 -8.61 19.19
CA ARG A 272 -14.35 -7.39 19.24
C ARG A 272 -15.16 -7.32 20.54
N THR A 273 -14.81 -6.42 21.47
CA THR A 273 -15.73 -6.01 22.54
C THR A 273 -16.50 -4.78 22.07
N LYS A 274 -17.70 -4.97 21.55
CA LYS A 274 -18.66 -3.87 21.37
C LYS A 274 -18.99 -3.29 22.75
N LYS A 275 -18.45 -2.11 23.06
CA LYS A 275 -19.04 -1.28 24.12
C LYS A 275 -20.29 -0.62 23.55
N ASN A 276 -21.43 -0.92 24.15
CA ASN A 276 -22.70 -0.21 23.96
C ASN A 276 -22.59 1.24 24.44
#